data_AF-A0A6A6E130-F1
#
_entry.id   AF-A0A6A6E130-F1
#
_cell.length_a   1.000
_cell.length_b   1.000
_cell.length_c   1.000
_cell.angle_alpha   90.00
_cell.angle_beta   90.00
_cell.angle_gamma   90.00
#
_symmetry.space_group_name_H-M   'P 1'
#
loop_
_entity.id
_entity.type
_entity.pdbx_description
1 polymer ?
#
loop_
_entity_poly.entity_id
_entity_poly.type
_entity_poly.pdbx_seq_one_letter_code
_entity_poly.pdbx_strand_id
1 'polypeptide(L)'
;LIARATQDRWHQRKPFKEIALLEGISTCKRSLYRAFEKEGYFRCIATEKPLNAPEQREARLKWAYSHLEWTPEMWAAVIWTDEASIRIEGGQIFVTRSVEEKYDIDCCVPKFRGYSSWMIHGSISHGYKGPLVVFEKDWSTELGYKTKTINGDVYRTYMS
;
A
#
# COMPACT_ATOMS: atom_id res chain seq x y z
N LEU A 1 -1.19 -25.61 -10.09
CA LEU A 1 -1.04 -24.86 -8.82
C LEU A 1 -0.52 -23.43 -9.03
N ILE A 2 0.72 -23.23 -9.50
CA ILE A 2 1.28 -21.87 -9.70
C ILE A 2 0.42 -21.07 -10.67
N ALA A 3 0.16 -21.61 -11.87
CA ALA A 3 -0.65 -20.95 -12.89
C ALA A 3 -2.02 -20.47 -12.37
N ARG A 4 -2.66 -21.25 -11.49
CA ARG A 4 -3.90 -20.83 -10.82
C ARG A 4 -3.64 -19.73 -9.81
N ALA A 5 -2.63 -19.89 -8.96
CA ALA A 5 -2.30 -18.91 -7.91
C ALA A 5 -1.86 -17.55 -8.47
N THR A 6 -1.33 -17.48 -9.69
CA THR A 6 -0.84 -16.25 -10.31
C THR A 6 -1.76 -15.72 -11.40
N GLN A 7 -2.86 -16.42 -11.71
CA GLN A 7 -3.75 -16.14 -12.84
C GLN A 7 -4.27 -14.70 -12.87
N ASP A 8 -4.76 -14.22 -11.73
CA ASP A 8 -5.26 -12.88 -11.56
C ASP A 8 -5.13 -12.45 -10.10
N ARG A 9 -5.40 -11.18 -9.84
CA ARG A 9 -5.38 -10.58 -8.51
C ARG A 9 -6.21 -11.36 -7.47
N TRP A 10 -7.36 -11.91 -7.84
CA TRP A 10 -8.24 -12.62 -6.91
C TRP A 10 -7.57 -13.91 -6.44
N HIS A 11 -7.00 -14.68 -7.37
CA HIS A 11 -6.27 -15.90 -7.05
C HIS A 11 -4.96 -15.62 -6.32
N GLN A 12 -4.22 -14.58 -6.72
CA GLN A 12 -2.99 -14.16 -6.04
C GLN A 12 -3.22 -13.83 -4.57
N ARG A 13 -4.41 -13.38 -4.18
CA ARG A 13 -4.75 -13.07 -2.78
C ARG A 13 -5.22 -14.27 -1.97
N LYS A 14 -5.41 -15.44 -2.56
CA LYS A 14 -5.84 -16.63 -1.83
C LYS A 14 -4.69 -17.34 -1.11
N PRO A 15 -4.93 -17.94 0.07
CA PRO A 15 -4.02 -18.89 0.67
C PRO A 15 -3.77 -20.10 -0.24
N PHE A 16 -2.57 -20.68 -0.19
CA PHE A 16 -2.24 -21.88 -0.98
C PHE A 16 -3.22 -23.04 -0.79
N LYS A 17 -3.79 -23.18 0.42
CA LYS A 17 -4.80 -24.19 0.72
C LYS A 17 -6.08 -24.01 -0.11
N GLU A 18 -6.53 -22.76 -0.29
CA GLU A 18 -7.70 -22.47 -1.11
C GLU A 18 -7.40 -22.70 -2.59
N ILE A 19 -6.22 -22.31 -3.07
CA ILE A 19 -5.80 -22.60 -4.44
C ILE A 19 -5.73 -24.11 -4.69
N ALA A 20 -5.18 -24.88 -3.75
CA ALA A 20 -5.13 -26.33 -3.85
C ALA A 20 -6.54 -26.95 -3.87
N LEU A 21 -7.46 -26.43 -3.04
CA LEU A 21 -8.85 -26.87 -3.02
C LEU A 21 -9.56 -26.59 -4.35
N LEU A 22 -9.35 -25.42 -4.96
CA LEU A 22 -9.91 -25.07 -6.28
C LEU A 22 -9.45 -26.02 -7.39
N GLU A 23 -8.23 -26.56 -7.25
CA GLU A 23 -7.64 -27.53 -8.19
C GLU A 23 -7.95 -28.99 -7.79
N GLY A 24 -8.75 -29.23 -6.74
CA GLY A 24 -9.10 -30.56 -6.26
C GLY A 24 -7.95 -31.31 -5.56
N ILE A 25 -6.88 -30.62 -5.16
CA ILE A 25 -5.69 -31.21 -4.57
C ILE A 25 -5.79 -31.16 -3.04
N SER A 26 -5.81 -32.35 -2.41
CA SER A 26 -5.74 -32.49 -0.95
C SER A 26 -4.31 -32.81 -0.52
N THR A 27 -3.70 -31.90 0.24
CA THR A 27 -2.30 -32.01 0.66
C THR A 27 -2.05 -31.17 1.91
N CYS A 28 -1.01 -31.50 2.66
CA CYS A 28 -0.67 -30.76 3.88
C CYS A 28 -0.01 -29.41 3.55
N LYS A 29 -0.17 -28.44 4.46
CA LYS A 29 0.37 -27.08 4.30
C LYS A 29 1.87 -27.10 3.95
N ARG A 30 2.65 -27.94 4.62
CA ARG A 30 4.11 -28.02 4.40
C ARG A 30 4.47 -28.39 2.96
N SER A 31 3.76 -29.36 2.39
CA SER A 31 3.99 -29.80 1.00
C SER A 31 3.62 -28.71 0.00
N LEU A 32 2.53 -27.98 0.23
CA LEU A 32 2.16 -26.83 -0.60
C LEU A 32 3.25 -25.76 -0.58
N TYR A 33 3.68 -25.31 0.60
CA TYR A 33 4.70 -24.26 0.69
C TYR A 33 6.00 -24.68 0.00
N ARG A 34 6.47 -25.91 0.21
CA ARG A 34 7.66 -26.42 -0.48
C ARG A 34 7.49 -26.48 -2.00
N ALA A 35 6.31 -26.85 -2.48
CA ALA A 35 6.03 -26.88 -3.92
C ALA A 35 6.06 -25.47 -4.53
N PHE A 36 5.49 -24.48 -3.84
CA PHE A 36 5.55 -23.08 -4.28
C PHE A 36 6.98 -22.51 -4.22
N GLU A 37 7.72 -22.77 -3.14
CA GLU A 37 9.11 -22.33 -2.98
C GLU A 37 10.04 -22.94 -4.04
N LYS A 38 9.84 -24.20 -4.40
CA LYS A 38 10.61 -24.87 -5.45
C LYS A 38 10.47 -24.16 -6.80
N GLU A 39 9.30 -23.57 -7.06
CA GLU A 39 9.02 -22.78 -8.26
C GLU A 39 9.32 -21.27 -8.08
N GLY A 40 9.89 -20.86 -6.94
CA GLY A 40 10.28 -19.47 -6.67
C GLY A 40 9.14 -18.55 -6.22
N TYR A 41 7.99 -19.09 -5.81
CA TYR A 41 6.82 -18.31 -5.38
C TYR A 41 6.64 -18.32 -3.87
N PHE A 42 6.36 -17.13 -3.33
CA PHE A 42 6.24 -16.92 -1.90
C PHE A 42 4.96 -16.16 -1.56
N ARG A 43 4.48 -16.39 -0.34
CA ARG A 43 3.37 -15.63 0.23
C ARG A 43 3.93 -14.37 0.90
N CYS A 44 3.77 -13.23 0.22
CA CYS A 44 4.35 -11.95 0.62
C CYS A 44 3.27 -10.95 1.05
N ILE A 45 3.63 -9.97 1.87
CA ILE A 45 2.77 -8.79 2.09
C ILE A 45 2.73 -7.99 0.78
N ALA A 46 1.53 -7.60 0.35
CA ALA A 46 1.33 -6.81 -0.85
C ALA A 46 2.03 -5.45 -0.74
N THR A 47 2.71 -5.04 -1.81
CA THR A 47 3.37 -3.74 -1.83
C THR A 47 2.29 -2.65 -1.91
N GLU A 48 2.22 -1.77 -0.90
CA GLU A 48 1.42 -0.55 -1.01
C GLU A 48 2.18 0.47 -1.85
N LYS A 49 1.59 0.85 -2.99
CA LYS A 49 2.17 1.91 -3.83
C LYS A 49 1.08 2.90 -4.23
N PRO A 50 1.32 4.21 -4.06
CA PRO A 50 0.53 5.19 -4.78
C PRO A 50 0.82 4.96 -6.26
N LEU A 51 -0.21 4.69 -7.05
CA LEU A 51 -0.10 4.61 -8.50
C LEU A 51 0.17 6.04 -9.00
N ASN A 52 1.43 6.46 -8.95
CA ASN A 52 1.84 7.81 -9.34
C ASN A 52 1.68 7.95 -10.86
N ALA A 53 0.92 8.95 -11.26
CA ALA A 53 0.79 9.34 -12.66
C ALA A 53 2.16 9.79 -13.21
N PRO A 54 2.42 9.65 -14.52
CA PRO A 54 3.69 10.06 -15.14
C PRO A 54 4.13 11.48 -14.76
N GLU A 55 3.20 12.42 -14.70
CA GLU A 55 3.43 13.83 -14.36
C GLU A 55 3.93 13.99 -12.91
N GLN A 56 3.38 13.21 -11.99
CA GLN A 56 3.82 13.21 -10.59
C GLN A 56 5.23 12.65 -10.43
N ARG A 57 5.63 11.72 -11.30
CA ARG A 57 7.00 11.17 -11.30
C ARG A 57 8.00 12.21 -11.78
N GLU A 58 7.66 12.93 -12.85
CA GLU A 58 8.50 14.01 -13.39
C GLU A 58 8.67 15.15 -12.38
N ALA A 59 7.56 15.60 -11.77
CA ALA A 59 7.61 16.65 -10.74
C ALA A 59 8.50 16.25 -9.55
N ARG A 60 8.40 14.99 -9.09
CA ARG A 60 9.25 14.44 -8.03
C ARG A 60 10.72 14.40 -8.44
N LEU A 61 11.01 14.02 -9.68
CA LEU A 61 12.38 13.97 -10.19
C LEU A 61 13.00 15.37 -10.27
N LYS A 62 12.25 16.35 -10.79
CA LYS A 62 12.68 17.75 -10.85
C LYS A 62 12.96 18.33 -9.47
N TRP A 63 12.07 18.07 -8.50
CA TRP A 63 12.27 18.50 -7.12
C TRP A 63 13.53 17.87 -6.50
N ALA A 64 13.77 16.58 -6.72
CA ALA A 64 14.96 15.91 -6.20
C ALA A 64 16.25 16.51 -6.77
N TYR A 65 16.29 16.80 -8.07
CA TYR A 65 17.44 17.45 -8.69
C TYR A 65 17.67 18.87 -8.17
N SER A 66 16.62 19.66 -7.94
CA SER A 66 16.78 21.04 -7.44
C SER A 66 17.25 21.13 -5.99
N HIS A 67 17.18 20.03 -5.23
CA HIS A 67 17.60 19.96 -3.83
C HIS A 67 18.84 19.05 -3.63
N LEU A 68 19.50 18.63 -4.71
CA LEU A 68 20.62 17.69 -4.64
C LEU A 68 21.83 18.26 -3.90
N GLU A 69 22.08 19.56 -4.04
CA GLU A 69 23.22 20.28 -3.45
C GLU A 69 22.88 20.94 -2.10
N TRP A 70 21.71 20.66 -1.53
CA TRP A 70 21.33 21.24 -0.25
C TRP A 70 22.22 20.75 0.89
N THR A 71 22.72 21.70 1.68
CA THR A 71 23.56 21.38 2.84
C THR A 71 22.72 20.89 4.02
N PRO A 72 23.32 20.19 5.01
CA PRO A 72 22.61 19.77 6.22
C PRO A 72 21.91 20.92 6.95
N GLU A 73 22.50 22.12 6.95
CA GLU A 73 21.93 23.32 7.57
C GLU A 73 20.68 23.81 6.83
N MET A 74 20.68 23.72 5.49
CA MET A 74 19.49 24.04 4.68
C MET A 74 18.36 23.06 4.98
N TRP A 75 18.66 21.77 5.10
CA TRP A 75 17.67 20.77 5.51
C TRP A 75 17.18 21.00 6.94
N ALA A 76 18.05 21.45 7.84
CA ALA A 76 17.69 21.72 9.23
C ALA A 76 16.74 22.90 9.41
N ALA A 77 16.74 23.85 8.46
CA ALA A 77 15.84 24.99 8.44
C ALA A 77 14.41 24.65 7.95
N VAL A 78 14.19 23.45 7.40
CA VAL A 78 12.86 23.05 6.88
C VAL A 78 11.96 22.57 8.02
N ILE A 79 10.73 23.08 8.02
CA ILE A 79 9.62 22.53 8.81
C ILE A 79 8.82 21.60 7.90
N TRP A 80 8.74 20.33 8.29
CA TRP A 80 7.95 19.32 7.61
C TRP A 80 6.59 19.20 8.28
N THR A 81 5.53 19.33 7.50
CA THR A 81 4.15 19.11 7.95
C THR A 81 3.56 17.95 7.17
N ASP A 82 2.86 17.04 7.84
CA ASP A 82 2.06 16.03 7.14
C ASP A 82 0.80 15.69 7.94
N GLU A 83 -0.17 15.15 7.21
CA GLU A 83 -1.40 14.60 7.75
C GLU A 83 -1.34 13.08 7.65
N ALA A 84 -1.47 12.42 8.80
CA ALA A 84 -1.58 10.97 8.85
C ALA A 84 -3.00 10.58 9.27
N SER A 85 -3.50 9.52 8.63
CA SER A 85 -4.81 8.99 8.92
C SER A 85 -4.65 7.66 9.65
N ILE A 86 -5.26 7.54 10.83
CA ILE A 86 -5.17 6.33 11.66
C ILE A 86 -6.39 5.47 11.36
N ARG A 87 -6.13 4.22 11.00
CA ARG A 87 -7.16 3.20 10.80
C ARG A 87 -7.05 2.16 11.90
N ILE A 88 -8.09 2.04 12.72
CA ILE A 88 -8.19 1.03 13.78
C ILE A 88 -8.52 -0.37 13.21
N GLU A 89 -9.10 -0.42 12.01
CA GLU A 89 -9.49 -1.67 11.34
C GLU A 89 -8.65 -1.95 10.09
N GLY A 90 -8.03 -3.13 9.99
CA GLY A 90 -7.32 -3.54 8.78
C GLY A 90 -6.34 -4.67 9.02
N GLY A 91 -6.30 -5.62 8.10
CA GLY A 91 -5.33 -6.72 8.10
C GLY A 91 -4.28 -6.53 7.01
N GLN A 92 -3.14 -7.21 7.16
CA GLN A 92 -2.15 -7.30 6.09
C GLN A 92 -2.74 -8.09 4.91
N ILE A 93 -2.72 -7.49 3.73
CA ILE A 93 -3.08 -8.19 2.48
C ILE A 93 -1.85 -8.99 2.05
N PHE A 94 -2.00 -10.30 1.96
CA PHE A 94 -0.97 -11.17 1.40
C PHE A 94 -1.25 -11.45 -0.08
N VAL A 95 -0.20 -11.52 -0.87
CA VAL A 95 -0.20 -11.91 -2.29
C VAL A 95 0.81 -13.03 -2.53
N THR A 96 0.51 -13.90 -3.47
CA THR A 96 1.41 -14.94 -3.95
C THR A 96 2.15 -14.41 -5.14
N ARG A 97 3.49 -14.33 -5.06
CA ARG A 97 4.33 -13.78 -6.12
C ARG A 97 5.76 -14.28 -6.07
N SER A 98 6.47 -14.15 -7.17
CA SER A 98 7.93 -14.24 -7.23
C SER A 98 8.59 -12.94 -6.77
N VAL A 99 9.92 -12.95 -6.66
CA VAL A 99 10.70 -11.75 -6.28
C VAL A 99 10.61 -10.65 -7.35
N GLU A 100 10.54 -11.03 -8.62
CA GLU A 100 10.55 -10.12 -9.78
C GLU A 100 9.20 -9.39 -9.94
N GLU A 101 8.11 -10.05 -9.55
CA GLU A 101 6.73 -9.53 -9.60
C GLU A 101 6.44 -8.51 -8.48
N LYS A 102 7.46 -8.09 -7.71
CA LYS A 102 7.28 -7.23 -6.54
C LYS A 102 6.49 -5.93 -6.82
N TYR A 103 6.63 -5.41 -8.03
CA TYR A 103 6.01 -4.16 -8.47
C TYR A 103 4.98 -4.36 -9.57
N ASP A 104 4.58 -5.60 -9.85
CA ASP A 104 3.46 -5.88 -10.74
C ASP A 104 2.17 -5.35 -10.14
N ILE A 105 1.28 -4.82 -10.98
CA ILE A 105 0.05 -4.14 -10.60
C ILE A 105 -0.94 -5.06 -9.87
N ASP A 106 -0.92 -6.37 -10.17
CA ASP A 106 -1.78 -7.35 -9.49
C ASP A 106 -1.22 -7.78 -8.12
N CYS A 107 0.10 -7.69 -7.97
CA CYS A 107 0.82 -7.92 -6.71
C CYS A 107 0.88 -6.67 -5.80
N CYS A 108 0.50 -5.51 -6.32
CA CYS A 108 0.44 -4.27 -5.58
C CYS A 108 -0.99 -3.98 -5.11
N VAL A 109 -1.10 -3.38 -3.93
CA VAL A 109 -2.35 -2.78 -3.46
C VAL A 109 -2.24 -1.27 -3.63
N PRO A 110 -3.26 -0.62 -4.22
CA PRO A 110 -3.25 0.82 -4.33
C PRO A 110 -3.31 1.43 -2.93
N LYS A 111 -2.33 2.29 -2.64
CA LYS A 111 -2.33 3.05 -1.39
C LYS A 111 -3.37 4.17 -1.50
N PHE A 112 -4.52 3.97 -0.87
CA PHE A 112 -5.54 5.01 -0.72
C PHE A 112 -5.61 5.52 0.71
N ARG A 113 -5.86 6.82 0.88
CA ARG A 113 -6.44 7.39 2.10
C ARG A 113 -7.89 6.90 2.20
N GLY A 114 -8.08 5.62 2.49
CA GLY A 114 -9.41 5.09 2.84
C GLY A 114 -9.78 5.52 4.26
N TYR A 115 -11.05 5.32 4.62
CA TYR A 115 -11.64 5.66 5.92
C TYR A 115 -10.64 5.59 7.08
N SER A 116 -10.40 6.73 7.71
CA SER A 116 -9.64 6.83 8.94
C SER A 116 -10.59 7.18 10.08
N SER A 117 -10.43 6.45 11.18
CA SER A 117 -11.13 6.74 12.44
C SER A 117 -10.68 8.07 13.05
N TRP A 118 -9.43 8.47 12.80
CA TRP A 118 -8.82 9.70 13.30
C TRP A 118 -7.88 10.26 12.24
N MET A 119 -7.86 11.59 12.08
CA MET A 119 -6.79 12.26 11.35
C MET A 119 -5.90 13.00 12.34
N ILE A 120 -4.59 12.96 12.11
CA ILE A 120 -3.62 13.70 12.88
C ILE A 120 -2.84 14.60 11.94
N HIS A 121 -2.64 15.85 12.32
CA HIS A 121 -1.70 16.76 11.67
C HIS A 121 -0.53 17.01 12.60
N GLY A 122 0.67 16.87 12.08
CA GLY A 122 1.89 17.10 12.84
C GLY A 122 2.89 17.91 12.04
N SER A 123 3.75 18.61 12.77
CA SER A 123 4.93 19.25 12.22
C SER A 123 6.19 18.79 12.92
N ILE A 124 7.30 18.69 12.18
CA ILE A 124 8.62 18.38 12.72
C ILE A 124 9.67 19.27 12.04
N SER A 125 10.71 19.61 12.77
CA SER A 125 11.92 20.25 12.24
C SER A 125 13.15 19.60 12.87
N HIS A 126 14.35 20.02 12.47
CA HIS A 126 15.57 19.43 12.99
C HIS A 126 15.67 19.60 14.51
N GLY A 127 15.63 18.48 15.23
CA GLY A 127 15.73 18.45 16.70
C GLY A 127 14.43 18.78 17.45
N TYR A 128 13.35 19.16 16.77
CA TYR A 128 12.11 19.59 17.43
C TYR A 128 10.87 18.95 16.84
N LYS A 129 9.88 18.72 17.70
CA LYS A 129 8.52 18.34 17.32
C LYS A 129 7.63 19.56 17.49
N GLY A 130 6.86 19.89 16.46
CA GLY A 130 5.81 20.89 16.57
C GLY A 130 4.51 20.28 17.12
N PRO A 131 3.42 21.05 17.14
CA PRO A 131 2.13 20.61 17.65
C PRO A 131 1.60 19.37 16.92
N LEU A 132 1.01 18.45 17.68
CA LEU A 132 0.24 17.32 17.14
C LEU A 132 -1.25 17.61 17.36
N VAL A 133 -1.97 17.88 16.27
CA VAL A 133 -3.41 18.16 16.29
C VAL A 133 -4.15 16.91 15.89
N VAL A 134 -5.09 16.47 16.73
CA VAL A 134 -5.97 15.34 16.46
C VAL A 134 -7.32 15.88 16.01
N PHE A 135 -7.76 15.48 14.82
CA PHE A 135 -9.09 15.77 14.31
C PHE A 135 -10.02 14.59 14.63
N GLU A 136 -11.08 14.88 15.37
CA GLU A 136 -12.10 13.90 15.72
C GLU A 136 -13.02 13.56 14.53
N LYS A 137 -13.66 12.40 14.65
CA LYS A 137 -14.35 11.63 13.59
C LYS A 137 -15.37 12.43 12.76
N ASP A 138 -16.00 13.44 13.34
CA ASP A 138 -17.18 14.10 12.77
C ASP A 138 -16.88 14.89 11.49
N TRP A 139 -15.62 15.31 11.30
CA TRP A 139 -15.18 16.04 10.10
C TRP A 139 -15.27 15.21 8.81
N SER A 140 -15.20 13.88 8.92
CA SER A 140 -15.27 12.96 7.78
C SER A 140 -16.68 12.74 7.24
N THR A 141 -17.71 12.96 8.08
CA THR A 141 -19.10 12.66 7.74
C THR A 141 -19.72 13.77 6.90
N GLU A 142 -19.27 15.01 7.06
CA GLU A 142 -19.77 16.18 6.33
C GLU A 142 -19.20 16.30 4.90
N LEU A 143 -17.95 15.86 4.68
CA LEU A 143 -17.25 15.98 3.39
C LEU A 143 -17.67 14.94 2.34
N GLY A 144 -18.50 13.95 2.69
CA GLY A 144 -18.90 12.86 1.79
C GLY A 144 -17.73 11.98 1.30
N TYR A 145 -18.05 10.89 0.60
CA TYR A 145 -17.05 9.99 0.02
C TYR A 145 -17.26 9.80 -1.47
N LYS A 146 -16.17 9.63 -2.21
CA LYS A 146 -16.18 9.15 -3.59
C LYS A 146 -15.70 7.70 -3.62
N THR A 147 -16.29 6.94 -4.52
CA THR A 147 -15.89 5.55 -4.76
C THR A 147 -15.01 5.51 -5.99
N LYS A 148 -13.82 4.93 -5.87
CA LYS A 148 -12.89 4.74 -6.98
C LYS A 148 -12.73 3.25 -7.25
N THR A 149 -13.09 2.83 -8.46
CA THR A 149 -12.84 1.46 -8.92
C THR A 149 -11.46 1.41 -9.57
N ILE A 150 -10.56 0.55 -9.07
CA ILE A 150 -9.28 0.26 -9.71
C ILE A 150 -9.16 -1.25 -9.88
N ASN A 151 -9.00 -1.69 -11.13
CA ASN A 151 -8.84 -3.09 -11.49
C ASN A 151 -9.95 -4.00 -10.91
N GLY A 152 -11.20 -3.53 -10.96
CA GLY A 152 -12.38 -4.25 -10.45
C GLY A 152 -12.64 -4.13 -8.94
N ASP A 153 -11.65 -3.71 -8.16
CA ASP A 153 -11.80 -3.48 -6.72
C ASP A 153 -12.36 -2.07 -6.45
N VAL A 154 -13.32 -1.97 -5.55
CA VAL A 154 -14.02 -0.72 -5.19
C VAL A 154 -13.42 -0.14 -3.91
N TYR A 155 -12.87 1.06 -3.98
CA TYR A 155 -12.23 1.75 -2.86
C TYR A 155 -12.97 3.04 -2.51
N ARG A 156 -13.10 3.36 -1.21
CA ARG A 156 -13.65 4.64 -0.74
C ARG A 156 -12.52 5.64 -0.50
N THR A 157 -12.66 6.86 -1.00
CA THR A 157 -11.72 7.96 -0.84
C THR A 157 -12.45 9.26 -0.49
N TYR A 158 -11.81 10.15 0.25
CA TYR A 158 -12.36 11.48 0.57
C TYR A 158 -12.55 12.34 -0.69
N MET A 159 -13.51 13.26 -0.66
CA MET A 159 -13.63 14.31 -1.67
C MET A 159 -12.49 15.32 -1.44
N SER A 160 -11.54 15.39 -2.38
CA SER A 160 -10.55 16.47 -2.47
C SER A 160 -11.16 17.72 -3.08
#